data_AF-A0A2U3HYK3-F1
#
_entry.id   AF-A0A2U3HYK3-F1
#
_cell.length_a   1.000
_cell.length_b   1.000
_cell.length_c   1.000
_cell.angle_alpha   90.00
_cell.angle_beta   90.00
_cell.angle_gamma   90.00
#
_symmetry.space_group_name_H-M   'P 1'
#
loop_
_entity.id
_entity.type
_entity.pdbx_description
1 polymer ?
#
loop_
_entity_poly.entity_id
_entity_poly.type
_entity_poly.pdbx_seq_one_letter_code
_entity_poly.pdbx_strand_id
1 'polypeptide(L)'
;MDFRTSDSSVLLQALGGGSPRRRETRHCVAFDLTVPGLDSSPAREVLAHAFGAGAQAYIVETSRLHDCTKLYVETDSEDINDVIGILTAHFPNATLGRVTRVTRH
;
A
#
# COMPACT_ATOMS: atom_id res chain seq x y z
N MET A 1 -34.37 8.06 -59.00
CA MET A 1 -34.58 9.30 -58.25
C MET A 1 -34.15 9.02 -56.82
N ASP A 2 -32.92 9.43 -56.59
CA ASP A 2 -32.03 9.31 -55.43
C ASP A 2 -32.67 9.90 -54.14
N PHE A 3 -32.28 9.63 -52.90
CA PHE A 3 -30.94 9.59 -52.31
C PHE A 3 -30.91 8.79 -51.00
N ARG A 4 -29.69 8.35 -50.65
CA ARG A 4 -29.23 7.84 -49.34
C ARG A 4 -29.87 8.53 -48.13
N THR A 5 -30.14 7.74 -47.11
CA THR A 5 -30.02 8.19 -45.71
C THR A 5 -29.38 7.07 -44.91
N SER A 6 -28.06 7.13 -44.78
CA SER A 6 -27.39 6.62 -43.58
C SER A 6 -27.78 7.56 -42.46
N ASP A 7 -28.29 7.07 -41.34
CA ASP A 7 -27.82 7.61 -40.07
C ASP A 7 -28.05 6.68 -38.88
N SER A 8 -27.00 6.63 -38.06
CA SER A 8 -27.01 6.44 -36.62
C SER A 8 -27.45 5.08 -36.05
N SER A 9 -26.46 4.18 -36.07
CA SER A 9 -26.03 3.46 -34.88
C SER A 9 -26.03 4.34 -33.61
N VAL A 10 -26.02 3.69 -32.45
CA VAL A 10 -25.86 4.24 -31.09
C VAL A 10 -27.18 4.44 -30.33
N LEU A 11 -27.66 3.34 -29.75
CA LEU A 11 -27.83 3.31 -28.29
C LEU A 11 -27.29 1.97 -27.79
N LEU A 12 -25.96 1.95 -27.68
CA LEU A 12 -25.20 0.89 -27.05
C LEU A 12 -25.57 0.86 -25.56
N GLN A 13 -26.41 -0.10 -25.20
CA GLN A 13 -26.42 -0.84 -23.94
C GLN A 13 -25.69 -0.17 -22.77
N ALA A 14 -26.31 0.87 -22.19
CA ALA A 14 -25.94 1.40 -20.89
C ALA A 14 -26.55 0.51 -19.79
N LEU A 15 -26.10 -0.75 -19.72
CA LEU A 15 -26.25 -1.61 -18.55
C LEU A 15 -24.89 -2.23 -18.28
N GLY A 16 -23.90 -1.35 -18.07
CA GLY A 16 -22.67 -1.70 -17.38
C GLY A 16 -23.04 -2.14 -15.98
N GLY A 17 -23.27 -3.44 -15.82
CA GLY A 17 -23.30 -4.12 -14.54
C GLY A 17 -21.95 -3.93 -13.87
N GLY A 18 -21.78 -2.80 -13.19
CA GLY A 18 -20.77 -2.66 -12.18
C GLY A 18 -21.08 -3.70 -11.12
N SER A 19 -20.45 -4.87 -11.22
CA SER A 19 -20.41 -5.81 -10.10
C SER A 19 -20.04 -4.99 -8.88
N PRO A 20 -20.81 -5.05 -7.77
CA PRO A 20 -20.34 -4.46 -6.52
C PRO A 20 -18.97 -5.07 -6.31
N ARG A 21 -17.90 -4.26 -6.34
CA ARG A 21 -16.57 -4.74 -6.02
C ARG A 21 -16.71 -5.31 -4.62
N ARG A 22 -16.82 -6.64 -4.54
CA ARG A 22 -16.81 -7.37 -3.30
C ARG A 22 -15.51 -6.91 -2.67
N ARG A 23 -15.62 -6.11 -1.61
CA ARG A 23 -14.49 -5.68 -0.80
C ARG A 23 -13.83 -6.97 -0.33
N GLU A 24 -12.82 -7.38 -1.09
CA GLU A 24 -12.19 -8.66 -0.86
C GLU A 24 -11.42 -8.47 0.42
N THR A 25 -11.87 -9.21 1.42
CA THR A 25 -11.27 -9.14 2.74
C THR A 25 -9.89 -9.76 2.63
N ARG A 26 -8.85 -8.92 2.70
CA ARG A 26 -7.46 -9.34 2.55
C ARG A 26 -6.80 -9.38 3.91
N HIS A 27 -6.04 -10.45 4.16
CA HIS A 27 -5.17 -10.49 5.32
C HIS A 27 -3.89 -9.74 4.97
N CYS A 28 -3.38 -9.00 5.95
CA CYS A 28 -2.26 -8.11 5.75
C CYS A 28 -1.40 -8.11 7.02
N VAL A 29 -0.10 -7.85 6.87
CA VAL A 29 0.79 -7.60 8.00
C VAL A 29 0.95 -6.10 8.19
N ALA A 30 0.72 -5.65 9.42
CA ALA A 30 1.00 -4.30 9.88
C ALA A 30 2.09 -4.34 10.95
N PHE A 31 2.96 -3.34 10.99
CA PHE A 31 4.05 -3.28 11.95
C PHE A 31 4.51 -1.86 12.28
N ASP A 32 5.12 -1.71 13.45
CA ASP A 32 5.87 -0.52 13.82
C ASP A 32 7.32 -0.65 13.32
N LEU A 33 7.86 0.39 12.68
CA LEU A 33 9.25 0.45 12.23
C LEU A 33 9.91 1.73 12.75
N THR A 34 10.99 1.60 13.52
CA THR A 34 11.81 2.74 13.92
C THR A 34 13.03 2.83 13.01
N VAL A 35 13.15 3.93 12.28
CA VAL A 35 14.28 4.22 11.39
C VAL A 35 15.14 5.35 11.96
N PRO A 36 16.47 5.29 11.81
CA PRO A 36 17.34 6.42 12.12
C PRO A 36 17.02 7.64 11.23
N GLY A 37 17.19 8.83 11.79
CA GLY A 37 16.94 10.11 11.14
C GLY A 37 15.55 10.68 11.37
N LEU A 38 15.44 11.99 11.17
CA LEU A 38 14.19 12.75 11.34
C LEU A 38 13.38 12.88 10.05
N ASP A 39 13.98 12.60 8.89
CA ASP A 39 13.29 12.60 7.61
C ASP A 39 12.77 11.20 7.28
N SER A 40 11.45 11.06 7.27
CA SER A 40 10.78 9.81 6.92
C SER A 40 10.73 9.53 5.41
N SER A 41 10.98 10.52 4.56
CA SER A 41 10.73 10.43 3.11
C SER A 41 11.51 9.28 2.46
N PRO A 42 12.83 9.13 2.70
CA PRO A 42 13.59 8.01 2.13
C PRO A 42 13.07 6.65 2.59
N ALA A 43 12.69 6.52 3.86
CA ALA A 43 12.15 5.27 4.38
C ALA A 43 10.81 4.92 3.74
N ARG A 44 9.93 5.91 3.54
CA ARG A 44 8.63 5.70 2.89
C ARG A 44 8.77 5.33 1.41
N GLU A 45 9.72 5.92 0.70
CA GLU A 45 10.03 5.55 -0.69
C GLU A 45 10.53 4.12 -0.81
N VAL A 46 11.46 3.71 0.06
CA VAL A 46 11.98 2.33 0.10
C VAL A 46 10.88 1.35 0.45
N LEU A 47 10.02 1.66 1.42
CA LEU A 47 8.86 0.80 1.77
C LEU A 47 7.89 0.65 0.59
N ALA A 48 7.57 1.74 -0.11
CA ALA A 48 6.70 1.68 -1.29
C ALA A 48 7.31 0.89 -2.44
N HIS A 49 8.63 0.98 -2.64
CA HIS A 49 9.34 0.18 -3.63
C HIS A 49 9.38 -1.30 -3.26
N ALA A 50 9.71 -1.63 -1.99
CA ALA A 50 9.95 -3.00 -1.57
C ALA A 50 8.67 -3.82 -1.37
N PHE A 51 7.60 -3.21 -0.85
CA PHE A 51 6.31 -3.86 -0.64
C PHE A 51 5.29 -3.58 -1.76
N GLY A 52 5.62 -2.69 -2.70
CA GLY A 52 4.75 -2.29 -3.79
C GLY A 52 3.68 -1.26 -3.42
N ALA A 53 2.83 -0.92 -4.38
CA ALA A 53 1.88 0.19 -4.31
C ALA A 53 0.78 0.05 -3.23
N GLY A 54 0.59 -1.15 -2.66
CA GLY A 54 -0.36 -1.38 -1.56
C GLY A 54 0.17 -1.01 -0.18
N ALA A 55 1.49 -0.81 -0.06
CA ALA A 55 2.11 -0.48 1.20
C ALA A 55 1.87 0.98 1.60
N GLN A 56 1.49 1.19 2.85
CA GLN A 56 1.20 2.49 3.40
C GLN A 56 2.01 2.68 4.68
N ALA A 57 2.76 3.77 4.73
CA ALA A 57 3.61 4.11 5.86
C ALA A 57 3.22 5.48 6.43
N TYR A 58 2.88 5.48 7.71
CA TYR A 58 2.40 6.63 8.48
C TYR A 58 3.40 6.98 9.58
N ILE A 59 3.68 8.27 9.75
CA ILE A 59 4.54 8.72 10.85
C ILE A 59 3.74 8.64 12.14
N VAL A 60 4.27 7.90 13.12
CA VAL A 60 3.72 7.81 14.48
C VAL A 60 4.39 8.82 15.38
N GLU A 61 5.71 8.93 15.28
CA GLU A 61 6.52 9.76 16.16
C GLU A 61 7.84 10.14 15.48
N THR A 62 8.36 11.32 15.77
CA THR A 62 9.73 11.71 15.43
C THR A 62 10.42 12.18 16.71
N SER A 63 11.50 11.50 17.10
CA SER A 63 12.27 11.80 18.31
C SER A 63 13.57 12.49 17.96
N ARG A 64 13.69 13.77 18.31
CA ARG A 64 14.94 14.53 18.16
C ARG A 64 16.02 14.11 19.16
N LEU A 65 15.63 13.61 20.32
CA LEU A 65 16.57 13.15 21.35
C LEU A 65 17.34 11.91 20.90
N HIS A 66 16.68 11.02 20.16
CA HIS A 66 17.23 9.75 19.69
C HIS A 66 17.56 9.76 18.19
N ASP A 67 17.39 10.90 17.52
CA ASP A 67 17.55 11.07 16.08
C ASP A 67 16.89 9.94 15.27
N CYS A 68 15.59 9.74 15.49
CA CYS A 68 14.86 8.66 14.84
C CYS A 68 13.40 9.00 14.56
N THR A 69 12.81 8.26 13.63
CA THR A 69 11.40 8.34 13.27
C THR A 69 10.75 6.99 13.37
N LYS A 70 9.60 6.93 14.04
CA LYS A 70 8.76 5.75 14.15
C LYS A 70 7.64 5.82 13.13
N LEU A 71 7.52 4.76 12.33
CA LEU A 71 6.50 4.56 11.32
C LEU A 71 5.57 3.44 11.75
N TYR A 72 4.30 3.55 11.41
CA TYR A 72 3.36 2.45 11.35
C TYR A 72 3.17 2.10 9.87
N VAL A 73 3.43 0.85 9.53
CA VAL A 73 3.43 0.37 8.16
C VAL A 73 2.37 -0.71 8.01
N GLU A 74 1.51 -0.57 7.02
CA GLU A 74 0.58 -1.60 6.60
C GLU A 74 0.98 -2.08 5.21
N THR A 75 1.07 -3.40 5.04
CA THR A 75 1.52 -4.03 3.79
C THR A 75 0.43 -4.92 3.21
N ASP A 76 0.58 -5.29 1.95
CA ASP A 76 -0.25 -6.34 1.33
C ASP A 76 0.32 -7.75 1.55
N SER A 77 1.44 -7.90 2.26
CA SER A 77 2.01 -9.20 2.59
C SER A 77 1.17 -9.92 3.64
N GLU A 78 0.98 -11.22 3.46
CA GLU A 78 0.34 -12.12 4.43
C GLU A 78 1.36 -12.88 5.31
N ASP A 79 2.62 -12.96 4.86
CA ASP A 79 3.69 -13.64 5.58
C ASP A 79 4.60 -12.64 6.30
N ILE A 80 4.79 -12.88 7.60
CA ILE A 80 5.71 -12.12 8.45
C ILE A 80 7.17 -12.38 8.09
N ASN A 81 7.51 -13.57 7.60
CA ASN A 81 8.88 -13.90 7.23
C ASN A 81 9.32 -13.09 6.00
N ASP A 82 8.42 -12.89 5.04
CA ASP A 82 8.67 -12.02 3.88
C ASP A 82 8.90 -10.57 4.31
N VAL A 83 8.09 -10.08 5.26
CA VAL A 83 8.27 -8.73 5.85
C VAL A 83 9.64 -8.60 6.51
N ILE A 84 10.04 -9.57 7.34
CA ILE A 84 11.35 -9.55 8.01
C ILE A 84 12.49 -9.61 6.98
N GLY A 85 12.37 -10.47 5.96
CA GLY A 85 13.36 -10.58 4.88
C GLY A 85 13.54 -9.26 4.13
N ILE A 86 12.45 -8.60 3.78
CA ILE A 86 12.47 -7.28 3.13
C ILE A 86 13.12 -6.24 4.05
N LEU A 87 12.70 -6.16 5.31
CA LEU A 87 13.23 -5.17 6.24
C LEU A 87 14.72 -5.35 6.49
N THR A 88 15.20 -6.59 6.66
CA THR A 88 16.63 -6.86 6.86
C THR A 88 17.48 -6.55 5.62
N ALA A 89 16.93 -6.68 4.41
CA ALA A 89 17.62 -6.34 3.18
C ALA A 89 17.75 -4.82 2.95
N HIS A 90 16.74 -4.05 3.35
CA HIS A 90 16.64 -2.62 3.00
C HIS A 90 16.88 -1.66 4.16
N PHE A 91 16.74 -2.13 5.41
CA PHE A 91 16.83 -1.30 6.61
C PHE A 91 17.78 -1.92 7.65
N PRO A 92 19.10 -1.94 7.37
CA PRO A 92 20.08 -2.64 8.22
C PRO A 92 20.19 -2.08 9.65
N ASN A 93 19.78 -0.82 9.85
CA ASN A 93 19.86 -0.12 11.14
C ASN A 93 18.47 0.24 11.71
N ALA A 94 17.39 -0.34 11.18
CA ALA A 94 16.05 -0.11 11.72
C ALA A 94 15.66 -1.15 12.77
N THR A 95 14.75 -0.75 13.65
CA THR A 95 14.16 -1.64 14.64
C THR A 95 12.74 -1.98 14.23
N LEU A 96 12.46 -3.27 14.06
CA LEU A 96 11.10 -3.79 13.93
C LEU A 96 10.46 -3.86 15.32
N GLY A 97 9.34 -3.15 15.48
CA GLY A 97 8.55 -3.14 16.70
C GLY A 97 7.45 -4.19 16.67
N ARG A 98 6.28 -3.82 17.20
CA ARG A 98 5.10 -4.69 17.21
C ARG A 98 4.70 -5.07 15.79
N VAL A 99 4.38 -6.34 15.59
CA VAL A 99 3.84 -6.88 14.33
C VAL A 99 2.46 -7.48 14.60
N THR A 100 1.51 -7.16 13.73
CA THR A 100 0.10 -7.58 13.86
C THR A 100 -0.43 -8.03 12.51
N ARG A 101 -1.18 -9.13 12.50
CA ARG A 101 -2.00 -9.50 11.34
C ARG A 101 -3.30 -8.70 11.39
N VAL A 102 -3.59 -7.97 10.33
CA VAL A 102 -4.79 -7.15 10.18
C VAL A 102 -5.61 -7.65 8.99
N THR A 103 -6.89 -7.32 9.02
CA THR A 103 -7.84 -7.67 7.98
C THR A 103 -8.34 -6.37 7.34
N ARG A 104 -8.10 -6.18 6.04
CA ARG A 104 -8.49 -4.98 5.28
C ARG A 104 -9.70 -5.29 4.38
N HIS A 105 -10.58 -4.28 4.16
CA HIS A 105 -11.84 -4.39 3.38
C HIS A 105 -11.88 -3.43 2.18
#